data_AF-X1NA32-F1
#
_entry.id   AF-X1NA32-F1
#
_cell.length_a   1.000
_cell.length_b   1.000
_cell.length_c   1.000
_cell.angle_alpha   90.00
_cell.angle_beta   90.00
_cell.angle_gamma   90.00
#
_symmetry.space_group_name_H-M   'P 1'
#
loop_
_entity.id
_entity.type
_entity.pdbx_description
1 polymer ?
#
loop_
_entity_poly.entity_id
_entity_poly.type
_entity_poly.pdbx_seq_one_letter_code
_entity_poly.pdbx_strand_id
1 'polypeptide(L)'
;MKYNNSFDIAVIGGGPAGMMAAGRAAELGAKVVLIEKNEIPGKKLLITGKGRCNFTHNEFDIRKFAEKFGRNGPFLYSALALFGVSEVIDFFESRGVKGKVEQGERIFPEKGNAQDILNVLIKYLAEGKVNILLNSEVNGFKQENGKISQALLRDSQISADKYIICAGGKAYPQTGSTGDGYQWAEQLGHTVIAPVPALNPVKTSEDW
;
A
#
# COMPACT_ATOMS: atom_id res chain seq x y z
N MET A 1 26.81 18.38 -8.73
CA MET A 1 26.47 18.21 -7.29
C MET A 1 25.37 17.15 -7.19
N LYS A 2 25.72 15.93 -6.77
CA LYS A 2 24.74 14.84 -6.58
C LYS A 2 24.06 15.07 -5.24
N TYR A 3 22.73 15.12 -5.20
CA TYR A 3 21.99 15.11 -3.94
C TYR A 3 22.33 13.82 -3.19
N ASN A 4 23.18 13.92 -2.17
CA ASN A 4 23.58 12.82 -1.31
C ASN A 4 22.52 12.57 -0.23
N ASN A 5 21.24 12.57 -0.61
CA ASN A 5 20.15 12.23 0.31
C ASN A 5 20.04 10.71 0.38
N SER A 6 20.97 10.09 1.12
CA SER A 6 20.80 8.70 1.54
C SER A 6 19.62 8.64 2.52
N PHE A 7 18.73 7.67 2.27
CA PHE A 7 17.64 7.29 3.16
C PHE A 7 17.96 5.93 3.77
N ASP A 8 17.42 5.63 4.94
CA ASP A 8 17.54 4.29 5.50
C ASP A 8 16.59 3.34 4.76
N ILE A 9 15.39 3.85 4.41
CA ILE A 9 14.35 3.08 3.73
C ILE A 9 13.68 3.91 2.63
N ALA A 10 13.62 3.37 1.42
CA ALA A 10 12.78 3.87 0.34
C ALA A 10 11.54 2.98 0.16
N VAL A 11 10.35 3.56 0.23
CA VAL A 11 9.07 2.89 0.01
C VAL A 11 8.50 3.32 -1.34
N ILE A 12 8.15 2.37 -2.20
CA ILE A 12 7.71 2.63 -3.57
C ILE A 12 6.21 2.37 -3.69
N GLY A 13 5.42 3.44 -3.83
CA GLY A 13 3.96 3.42 -3.92
C GLY A 13 3.29 3.95 -2.65
N GLY A 14 2.52 5.03 -2.77
CA GLY A 14 1.76 5.71 -1.73
C GLY A 14 0.34 5.18 -1.52
N GLY A 15 0.13 3.88 -1.70
CA GLY A 15 -1.10 3.20 -1.30
C GLY A 15 -1.17 2.91 0.21
N PRO A 16 -2.22 2.24 0.72
CA PRO A 16 -2.34 1.92 2.14
C PRO A 16 -1.13 1.15 2.69
N ALA A 17 -0.65 0.13 1.96
CA ALA A 17 0.53 -0.63 2.36
C ALA A 17 1.80 0.24 2.47
N GLY A 18 2.03 1.12 1.49
CA GLY A 18 3.20 2.00 1.49
C GLY A 18 3.15 3.08 2.56
N MET A 19 1.97 3.69 2.78
CA MET A 19 1.80 4.68 3.85
C MET A 19 1.98 4.06 5.24
N MET A 20 1.45 2.86 5.47
CA MET A 20 1.65 2.14 6.73
C MET A 20 3.12 1.73 6.93
N ALA A 21 3.76 1.18 5.89
CA ALA A 21 5.17 0.77 5.95
C ALA A 21 6.10 1.96 6.20
N ALA A 22 5.90 3.06 5.48
CA ALA A 22 6.72 4.26 5.62
C ALA A 22 6.53 4.94 6.98
N GLY A 23 5.27 5.09 7.43
CA GLY A 23 4.97 5.66 8.74
C GLY A 23 5.55 4.83 9.87
N ARG A 24 5.39 3.50 9.83
CA ARG A 24 5.94 2.61 10.87
C ARG A 24 7.45 2.58 10.88
N ALA A 25 8.10 2.57 9.72
CA ALA A 25 9.55 2.66 9.62
C ALA A 25 10.07 3.95 10.27
N ALA A 26 9.40 5.08 10.01
CA ALA A 26 9.77 6.37 10.57
C ALA A 26 9.49 6.48 12.08
N GLU A 27 8.38 5.91 12.55
CA GLU A 27 8.06 5.79 13.98
C GLU A 27 9.16 5.03 14.74
N LEU A 28 9.78 4.05 14.09
CA LEU A 28 10.93 3.28 14.62
C LEU A 28 12.28 4.00 14.45
N GLY A 29 12.29 5.25 13.97
CA GLY A 29 13.47 6.10 13.90
C GLY A 29 14.22 6.10 12.57
N ALA A 30 13.72 5.41 11.53
CA ALA A 30 14.35 5.41 10.21
C ALA A 30 14.11 6.72 9.46
N LYS A 31 15.10 7.18 8.70
CA LYS A 31 14.95 8.25 7.71
C LYS A 31 14.33 7.67 6.44
N VAL A 32 13.03 7.93 6.24
CA VAL A 32 12.23 7.32 5.17
C VAL A 32 11.93 8.29 4.03
N VAL A 33 11.93 7.78 2.80
CA VAL A 33 11.29 8.38 1.63
C VAL A 33 10.18 7.49 1.09
N LEU A 34 9.01 8.07 0.87
CA LEU A 34 7.87 7.45 0.18
C LEU A 34 7.78 8.05 -1.23
N ILE A 35 7.93 7.23 -2.26
CA ILE A 35 7.90 7.65 -3.67
C ILE A 35 6.57 7.24 -4.28
N GLU A 36 5.80 8.19 -4.81
CA GLU A 36 4.49 7.97 -5.41
C GLU A 36 4.43 8.59 -6.80
N LYS A 37 3.94 7.82 -7.78
CA LYS A 37 3.88 8.25 -9.17
C LYS A 37 2.84 9.34 -9.43
N ASN A 38 1.79 9.37 -8.63
CA ASN A 38 0.69 10.32 -8.75
C ASN A 38 0.95 11.64 -8.01
N GLU A 39 0.13 12.64 -8.31
CA GLU A 39 0.09 13.95 -7.66
C GLU A 39 -0.46 13.91 -6.23
N ILE A 40 -1.15 12.84 -5.85
CA ILE A 40 -1.61 12.56 -4.49
C ILE A 40 -1.42 11.08 -4.15
N PRO A 41 -1.11 10.73 -2.89
CA PRO A 41 -1.13 9.35 -2.44
C PRO A 41 -2.56 8.82 -2.33
N GLY A 42 -2.72 7.50 -2.25
CA GLY A 42 -4.00 6.89 -1.91
C GLY A 42 -5.12 7.03 -2.96
N LYS A 43 -4.83 7.40 -4.22
CA LYS A 43 -5.85 7.52 -5.27
C LYS A 43 -6.82 6.33 -5.34
N LYS A 44 -6.29 5.11 -5.29
CA LYS A 44 -7.12 3.90 -5.30
C LYS A 44 -7.92 3.72 -4.01
N LEU A 45 -7.34 4.07 -2.86
CA LEU A 45 -7.99 4.03 -1.55
C LEU A 45 -9.25 4.92 -1.57
N LEU A 46 -9.14 6.12 -2.12
CA LEU A 46 -10.24 7.09 -2.20
C LEU A 46 -11.46 6.57 -2.96
N ILE A 47 -11.29 5.69 -3.94
CA ILE A 47 -12.42 5.14 -4.71
C ILE A 47 -13.00 3.85 -4.11
N THR A 48 -12.34 3.25 -3.11
CA THR A 48 -12.83 2.01 -2.50
C THR A 48 -14.14 2.22 -1.74
N GLY A 49 -14.99 1.19 -1.71
CA GLY A 49 -16.25 1.27 -0.95
C GLY A 49 -17.21 2.35 -1.43
N LYS A 50 -17.13 2.72 -2.72
CA LYS A 50 -17.86 3.84 -3.35
C LYS A 50 -17.53 5.19 -2.70
N GLY A 51 -16.24 5.47 -2.46
CA GLY A 51 -15.81 6.73 -1.84
C GLY A 51 -15.83 6.73 -0.32
N ARG A 52 -16.27 5.63 0.31
CA ARG A 52 -16.41 5.55 1.77
C ARG A 52 -15.23 4.87 2.46
N CYS A 53 -14.43 4.11 1.71
CA CYS A 53 -13.36 3.24 2.21
C CYS A 53 -13.83 2.14 3.16
N ASN A 54 -13.90 0.90 2.66
CA ASN A 54 -13.97 -0.28 3.53
C ASN A 54 -12.56 -0.54 4.08
N PHE A 55 -12.22 0.00 5.24
CA PHE A 55 -10.83 0.05 5.71
C PHE A 55 -10.39 -1.25 6.40
N THR A 56 -11.33 -2.06 6.90
CA THR A 56 -11.05 -3.41 7.43
C THR A 56 -12.33 -4.26 7.50
N HIS A 57 -12.25 -5.44 8.12
CA HIS A 57 -13.34 -6.39 8.32
C HIS A 57 -13.56 -6.65 9.81
N ASN A 58 -14.77 -7.04 10.23
CA ASN A 58 -15.16 -7.34 11.61
C ASN A 58 -14.93 -8.83 11.99
N GLU A 59 -13.81 -9.42 11.55
CA GLU A 59 -13.44 -10.80 11.93
C GLU A 59 -12.12 -10.77 12.68
N PHE A 60 -12.19 -10.96 13.99
CA PHE A 60 -11.04 -10.84 14.89
C PHE A 60 -10.25 -12.14 15.01
N ASP A 61 -10.84 -13.28 14.63
CA ASP A 61 -10.10 -14.54 14.58
C ASP A 61 -9.19 -14.56 13.35
N ILE A 62 -7.87 -14.56 13.59
CA ILE A 62 -6.85 -14.52 12.55
C ILE A 62 -7.02 -15.67 11.55
N ARG A 63 -7.37 -16.88 12.01
CA ARG A 63 -7.50 -18.05 11.13
C ARG A 63 -8.72 -17.91 10.25
N LYS A 64 -9.87 -17.55 10.82
CA LYS A 64 -11.11 -17.31 10.06
C LYS A 64 -10.98 -16.14 9.09
N PHE A 65 -10.28 -15.08 9.48
CA PHE A 65 -10.02 -13.95 8.59
C PHE A 65 -9.13 -14.37 7.41
N ALA A 66 -8.05 -15.09 7.68
CA ALA A 66 -7.13 -15.57 6.66
C ALA A 66 -7.78 -16.54 5.65
N GLU A 67 -8.74 -17.36 6.08
CA GLU A 67 -9.51 -18.26 5.19
C GLU A 67 -10.20 -17.51 4.04
N LYS A 68 -10.59 -16.24 4.24
CA LYS A 68 -11.19 -15.39 3.19
C LYS A 68 -10.24 -15.11 2.03
N PHE A 69 -8.94 -15.34 2.19
CA PHE A 69 -7.91 -15.18 1.15
C PHE A 69 -7.55 -16.51 0.45
N GLY A 70 -8.34 -17.56 0.69
CA GLY A 70 -8.21 -18.86 0.03
C GLY A 70 -6.89 -19.57 0.37
N ARG A 71 -6.35 -20.32 -0.60
CA ARG A 71 -5.16 -21.18 -0.40
C ARG A 71 -3.91 -20.47 0.14
N ASN A 72 -3.80 -19.16 -0.10
CA ASN A 72 -2.66 -18.35 0.33
C ASN A 72 -2.91 -17.67 1.68
N GLY A 73 -4.09 -17.83 2.30
CA GLY A 73 -4.43 -17.26 3.60
C GLY A 73 -3.40 -17.51 4.71
N PRO A 74 -2.88 -18.75 4.89
CA PRO A 74 -1.90 -19.04 5.93
C PRO A 74 -0.60 -18.21 5.86
N PHE A 75 -0.23 -17.69 4.69
CA PHE A 75 0.92 -16.78 4.54
C PHE A 75 0.75 -15.50 5.38
N LEU A 76 -0.49 -15.09 5.65
CA LEU A 76 -0.81 -13.87 6.38
C LEU A 76 -0.75 -14.03 7.91
N TYR A 77 -0.65 -15.24 8.45
CA TYR A 77 -0.73 -15.47 9.91
C TYR A 77 0.26 -14.63 10.71
N SER A 78 1.52 -14.58 10.29
CA SER A 78 2.54 -13.81 11.02
C SER A 78 2.27 -12.30 10.99
N ALA A 79 1.79 -11.78 9.86
CA ALA A 79 1.46 -10.37 9.73
C ALA A 79 0.22 -10.01 10.55
N LEU A 80 -0.85 -10.81 10.45
CA LEU A 80 -2.10 -10.62 11.16
C LEU A 80 -1.96 -10.81 12.68
N ALA A 81 -1.00 -11.61 13.14
CA ALA A 81 -0.70 -11.75 14.56
C ALA A 81 0.00 -10.53 15.15
N LEU A 82 0.73 -9.75 14.33
CA LEU A 82 1.40 -8.52 14.75
C LEU A 82 0.54 -7.28 14.55
N PHE A 83 -0.26 -7.26 13.48
CA PHE A 83 -1.10 -6.14 13.08
C PHE A 83 -2.32 -6.66 12.32
N GLY A 84 -3.30 -7.15 13.08
CA GLY A 84 -4.55 -7.71 12.59
C GLY A 84 -5.70 -6.70 12.58
N VAL A 85 -6.93 -7.22 12.66
CA VAL A 85 -8.14 -6.39 12.59
C VAL A 85 -8.22 -5.41 13.76
N SER A 86 -7.95 -5.87 14.99
CA SER A 86 -7.98 -5.02 16.19
C SER A 86 -7.02 -3.85 16.06
N GLU A 87 -5.78 -4.11 15.65
CA GLU A 87 -4.74 -3.08 15.53
C GLU A 87 -5.07 -2.06 14.42
N VAL A 88 -5.71 -2.51 13.33
CA VAL A 88 -6.20 -1.59 12.28
C VAL A 88 -7.30 -0.68 12.83
N ILE A 89 -8.28 -1.23 13.55
CA ILE A 89 -9.36 -0.44 14.17
C ILE A 89 -8.75 0.57 15.15
N ASP A 90 -7.94 0.10 16.09
CA ASP A 90 -7.30 0.94 17.11
C ASP A 90 -6.44 2.05 16.47
N PHE A 91 -5.72 1.75 15.39
CA PHE A 91 -4.91 2.72 14.67
C PHE A 91 -5.74 3.91 14.16
N PHE A 92 -6.93 3.66 13.60
CA PHE A 92 -7.80 4.72 13.08
C PHE A 92 -8.64 5.37 14.18
N GLU A 93 -9.18 4.62 15.13
CA GLU A 93 -10.03 5.14 16.20
C GLU A 93 -9.25 6.04 17.16
N SER A 94 -8.02 5.65 17.53
CA SER A 94 -7.10 6.50 18.31
C SER A 94 -6.74 7.82 17.61
N ARG A 95 -6.98 7.91 16.30
CA ARG A 95 -6.74 9.10 15.46
C ARG A 95 -8.04 9.78 15.02
N GLY A 96 -9.16 9.46 15.67
CA GLY A 96 -10.44 10.16 15.54
C GLY A 96 -11.35 9.67 14.41
N VAL A 97 -11.04 8.54 13.78
CA VAL A 97 -11.91 7.90 12.77
C VAL A 97 -12.54 6.66 13.36
N LYS A 98 -13.78 6.80 13.86
CA LYS A 98 -14.58 5.68 14.38
C LYS A 98 -15.03 4.74 13.26
N GLY A 99 -14.99 3.45 13.53
CA GLY A 99 -15.51 2.43 12.63
C GLY A 99 -17.01 2.15 12.83
N LYS A 100 -17.70 1.83 11.74
CA LYS A 100 -19.06 1.29 11.76
C LYS A 100 -19.08 -0.01 10.97
N VAL A 101 -19.57 -1.08 11.60
CA VAL A 101 -19.82 -2.36 10.94
C VAL A 101 -21.06 -2.25 10.05
N GLU A 102 -20.93 -2.70 8.82
CA GLU A 102 -22.00 -2.76 7.83
C GLU A 102 -22.13 -4.17 7.24
N GLN A 103 -23.11 -4.34 6.35
CA GLN A 103 -23.39 -5.61 5.67
C GLN A 103 -22.13 -6.30 5.16
N GLY A 104 -22.02 -7.61 5.46
CA GLY A 104 -20.89 -8.45 5.09
C GLY A 104 -19.69 -8.26 6.01
N GLU A 105 -19.90 -7.87 7.26
CA GLU A 105 -18.86 -7.65 8.27
C GLU A 105 -17.79 -6.65 7.83
N ARG A 106 -18.18 -5.66 7.01
CA ARG A 106 -17.29 -4.63 6.49
C ARG A 106 -17.26 -3.44 7.45
N ILE A 107 -16.09 -2.85 7.66
CA ILE A 107 -15.97 -1.68 8.53
C ILE A 107 -15.64 -0.44 7.69
N PHE A 108 -16.52 0.56 7.80
CA PHE A 108 -16.40 1.87 7.16
C PHE A 108 -16.20 2.96 8.22
N PRO A 109 -15.62 4.11 7.88
CA PRO A 109 -15.67 5.29 8.73
C PRO A 109 -17.12 5.64 9.03
N GLU A 110 -17.45 6.01 10.26
CA GLU A 110 -18.82 6.35 10.66
C GLU A 110 -19.41 7.48 9.81
N LYS A 111 -18.58 8.46 9.41
CA LYS A 111 -18.95 9.56 8.51
C LYS A 111 -19.04 9.16 7.03
N GLY A 112 -18.59 7.95 6.69
CA GLY A 112 -18.65 7.39 5.34
C GLY A 112 -17.76 8.08 4.32
N ASN A 113 -16.60 8.62 4.72
CA ASN A 113 -15.70 9.36 3.83
C ASN A 113 -14.30 8.74 3.79
N ALA A 114 -13.86 8.26 2.62
CA ALA A 114 -12.52 7.74 2.41
C ALA A 114 -11.41 8.79 2.62
N GLN A 115 -11.73 10.07 2.46
CA GLN A 115 -10.78 11.16 2.71
C GLN A 115 -10.35 11.20 4.18
N ASP A 116 -11.23 10.83 5.12
CA ASP A 116 -10.87 10.80 6.55
C ASP A 116 -9.78 9.75 6.82
N ILE A 117 -9.88 8.58 6.19
CA ILE A 117 -8.86 7.52 6.25
C ILE A 117 -7.54 8.00 5.65
N LEU A 118 -7.58 8.63 4.48
CA LEU A 118 -6.37 9.16 3.85
C LEU A 118 -5.71 10.25 4.70
N ASN A 119 -6.49 11.15 5.29
CA ASN A 119 -6.00 12.21 6.16
C ASN A 119 -5.26 11.65 7.39
N VAL A 120 -5.78 10.59 8.00
CA VAL A 120 -5.10 9.89 9.11
C VAL A 120 -3.74 9.35 8.67
N LEU A 121 -3.68 8.72 7.50
CA LEU A 121 -2.42 8.16 6.97
C LEU A 121 -1.41 9.26 6.61
N ILE A 122 -1.84 10.36 5.98
CA ILE A 122 -0.97 11.51 5.68
C ILE A 122 -0.43 12.13 6.98
N LYS A 123 -1.29 12.31 7.98
CA LYS A 123 -0.87 12.83 9.29
C LYS A 123 0.15 11.90 9.95
N TYR A 124 -0.07 10.59 9.91
CA TYR A 124 0.86 9.60 10.44
C TYR A 124 2.25 9.67 9.77
N LEU A 125 2.29 9.85 8.44
CA LEU A 125 3.55 10.08 7.72
C LEU A 125 4.24 11.39 8.14
N ALA A 126 3.46 12.46 8.34
CA ALA A 126 3.97 13.76 8.75
C ALA A 126 4.54 13.73 10.19
N GLU A 127 3.87 13.03 11.12
CA GLU A 127 4.35 12.80 12.50
C GLU A 127 5.70 12.08 12.49
N GLY A 128 5.87 11.09 11.62
CA GLY A 128 7.15 10.39 11.41
C GLY A 128 8.18 11.18 10.60
N LYS A 129 7.85 12.38 10.10
CA LYS A 129 8.72 13.18 9.20
C LYS A 129 9.17 12.41 7.94
N VAL A 130 8.28 11.57 7.40
CA VAL A 130 8.53 10.86 6.15
C VAL A 130 8.67 11.87 5.01
N ASN A 131 9.71 11.70 4.19
CA ASN A 131 9.87 12.50 2.98
C ASN A 131 8.95 11.93 1.90
N ILE A 132 7.93 12.68 1.49
CA ILE A 132 6.99 12.24 0.47
C ILE A 132 7.36 12.87 -0.87
N LEU A 133 7.67 12.04 -1.86
CA LEU A 133 8.01 12.44 -3.21
C LEU A 133 6.88 12.04 -4.16
N LEU A 134 6.03 13.00 -4.52
CA LEU A 134 4.89 12.84 -5.43
C LEU A 134 5.32 13.08 -6.89
N ASN A 135 4.42 12.77 -7.83
CA ASN A 135 4.66 12.90 -9.29
C ASN A 135 5.95 12.22 -9.74
N SER A 136 6.29 11.11 -9.10
CA SER A 136 7.61 10.51 -9.17
C SER A 136 7.49 9.03 -9.46
N GLU A 137 7.54 8.69 -10.74
CA GLU A 137 7.49 7.32 -11.20
C GLU A 137 8.88 6.68 -11.13
N VAL A 138 8.94 5.51 -10.49
CA VAL A 138 10.11 4.64 -10.50
C VAL A 138 10.05 3.78 -11.77
N ASN A 139 11.10 3.81 -12.57
CA ASN A 139 11.18 3.07 -13.84
C ASN A 139 11.99 1.77 -13.72
N GLY A 140 12.69 1.57 -12.60
CA GLY A 140 13.48 0.39 -12.34
C GLY A 140 14.50 0.60 -11.23
N PHE A 141 15.42 -0.35 -11.13
CA PHE A 141 16.40 -0.38 -10.05
C PHE A 141 17.81 -0.63 -10.57
N LYS A 142 18.79 0.08 -10.03
CA LYS A 142 20.21 -0.26 -10.19
C LYS A 142 20.57 -1.30 -9.13
N GLN A 143 21.26 -2.36 -9.54
CA GLN A 143 21.74 -3.41 -8.65
C GLN A 143 23.27 -3.38 -8.57
N GLU A 144 23.82 -3.46 -7.36
CA GLU A 144 25.26 -3.58 -7.10
C GLU A 144 25.46 -4.66 -6.02
N ASN A 145 26.37 -5.60 -6.27
CA ASN A 145 26.69 -6.70 -5.33
C ASN A 145 25.45 -7.49 -4.86
N GLY A 146 24.48 -7.72 -5.76
CA GLY A 146 23.25 -8.46 -5.47
C GLY A 146 22.24 -7.70 -4.60
N LYS A 147 22.40 -6.38 -4.44
CA LYS A 147 21.46 -5.51 -3.71
C LYS A 147 21.00 -4.37 -4.59
N ILE A 148 19.78 -3.90 -4.35
CA ILE A 148 19.31 -2.63 -4.93
C ILE A 148 20.16 -1.52 -4.32
N SER A 149 20.87 -0.77 -5.17
CA SER A 149 21.61 0.42 -4.75
C SER A 149 20.81 1.71 -4.96
N GLN A 150 19.98 1.74 -6.01
CA GLN A 150 19.23 2.95 -6.42
C GLN A 150 17.88 2.59 -7.04
N ALA A 151 16.84 3.35 -6.67
CA ALA A 151 15.60 3.44 -7.45
C ALA A 151 15.78 4.52 -8.53
N LEU A 152 15.45 4.19 -9.78
CA LEU A 152 15.62 5.07 -10.93
C LEU A 152 14.29 5.76 -11.23
N LEU A 153 14.29 7.09 -11.27
CA LEU A 153 13.16 7.91 -11.71
C LEU A 153 13.48 8.51 -13.09
N ARG A 154 12.56 9.29 -13.67
CA ARG A 154 12.74 9.92 -14.99
C ARG A 154 14.02 10.76 -15.07
N ASP A 155 14.18 11.71 -14.16
CA ASP A 155 15.27 12.71 -14.18
C ASP A 155 16.12 12.68 -12.90
N SER A 156 15.96 11.66 -12.06
CA SER A 156 16.67 11.55 -10.79
C SER A 156 16.78 10.10 -10.32
N GLN A 157 17.46 9.90 -9.20
CA GLN A 157 17.64 8.59 -8.57
C GLN A 157 17.62 8.74 -7.05
N ILE A 158 17.13 7.71 -6.37
CA ILE A 158 17.03 7.67 -4.90
C ILE A 158 17.82 6.48 -4.37
N SER A 159 18.78 6.77 -3.48
CA SER A 159 19.59 5.75 -2.81
C SER A 159 19.06 5.51 -1.39
N ALA A 160 18.94 4.24 -1.01
CA ALA A 160 18.55 3.83 0.33
C ALA A 160 19.20 2.50 0.72
N ASP A 161 19.31 2.24 2.03
CA ASP A 161 19.84 0.96 2.52
C ASP A 161 18.87 -0.21 2.29
N LYS A 162 17.57 0.08 2.34
CA LYS A 162 16.49 -0.89 2.14
C LYS A 162 15.39 -0.31 1.26
N TYR A 163 14.71 -1.21 0.53
CA TYR A 163 13.61 -0.86 -0.37
C TYR A 163 12.38 -1.70 -0.03
N ILE A 164 11.21 -1.07 0.01
CA ILE A 164 9.92 -1.73 0.19
C ILE A 164 9.05 -1.43 -1.02
N ILE A 165 8.69 -2.47 -1.79
CA ILE A 165 7.89 -2.32 -3.02
C ILE A 165 6.40 -2.48 -2.69
N CYS A 166 5.65 -1.39 -2.80
CA CYS A 166 4.22 -1.26 -2.50
C CYS A 166 3.42 -0.73 -3.71
N ALA A 167 3.81 -1.09 -4.94
CA ALA A 167 3.26 -0.56 -6.20
C ALA A 167 1.84 -1.05 -6.57
N GLY A 168 1.22 -1.88 -5.73
CA GLY A 168 -0.11 -2.43 -5.97
C GLY A 168 -0.16 -3.49 -7.08
N GLY A 169 -1.38 -3.77 -7.56
CA GLY A 169 -1.64 -4.76 -8.60
C GLY A 169 -1.80 -4.17 -10.01
N LYS A 170 -2.61 -4.82 -10.86
CA LYS A 170 -2.94 -4.37 -12.24
C LYS A 170 -4.38 -3.85 -12.44
N ALA A 171 -5.25 -3.97 -11.42
CA ALA A 171 -6.64 -3.52 -11.52
C ALA A 171 -6.77 -2.01 -11.34
N TYR A 172 -7.69 -1.34 -12.05
CA TYR A 172 -7.87 0.12 -12.01
C TYR A 172 -6.57 0.91 -12.32
N PRO A 173 -5.94 0.73 -13.50
CA PRO A 173 -4.66 1.35 -13.83
C PRO A 173 -4.69 2.89 -13.80
N GLN A 174 -5.86 3.50 -14.02
CA GLN A 174 -6.11 4.95 -13.87
C GLN A 174 -5.74 5.48 -12.46
N THR A 175 -5.65 4.59 -11.45
CA THR A 175 -5.26 4.94 -10.08
C THR A 175 -3.75 4.83 -9.82
N GLY A 176 -2.97 4.45 -10.82
CA GLY A 176 -1.52 4.28 -10.76
C GLY A 176 -1.04 2.84 -10.54
N SER A 177 -1.93 1.89 -10.25
CA SER A 177 -1.56 0.47 -10.13
C SER A 177 -1.53 -0.20 -11.52
N THR A 178 -0.40 -0.02 -12.23
CA THR A 178 -0.15 -0.46 -13.61
C THR A 178 0.59 -1.80 -13.72
N GLY A 179 1.01 -2.35 -12.58
CA GLY A 179 1.68 -3.65 -12.52
C GLY A 179 3.20 -3.61 -12.63
N ASP A 180 3.81 -2.44 -12.47
CA ASP A 180 5.27 -2.26 -12.58
C ASP A 180 6.01 -3.11 -11.52
N GLY A 181 5.44 -3.24 -10.32
CA GLY A 181 6.01 -4.07 -9.26
C GLY A 181 6.20 -5.54 -9.63
N TYR A 182 5.37 -6.08 -10.52
CA TYR A 182 5.55 -7.44 -11.04
C TYR A 182 6.80 -7.52 -11.92
N GLN A 183 6.97 -6.57 -12.84
CA GLN A 183 8.13 -6.51 -13.73
C GLN A 183 9.43 -6.33 -12.94
N TRP A 184 9.42 -5.47 -11.92
CA TRP A 184 10.58 -5.28 -11.05
C TRP A 184 10.90 -6.55 -10.27
N ALA A 185 9.90 -7.25 -9.74
CA ALA A 185 10.11 -8.51 -9.02
C ALA A 185 10.80 -9.55 -9.91
N GLU A 186 10.37 -9.71 -11.17
CA GLU A 186 11.02 -10.60 -12.15
C GLU A 186 12.47 -10.18 -12.41
N GLN A 187 12.73 -8.89 -12.63
CA GLN A 187 14.08 -8.35 -12.84
C GLN A 187 15.01 -8.52 -11.62
N LEU A 188 14.43 -8.57 -10.42
CA LEU A 188 15.13 -8.85 -9.16
C LEU A 188 15.28 -10.35 -8.88
N GLY A 189 14.85 -11.22 -9.80
CA GLY A 189 15.03 -12.67 -9.71
C GLY A 189 13.89 -13.42 -9.01
N HIS A 190 12.77 -12.76 -8.69
CA HIS A 190 11.60 -13.44 -8.14
C HIS A 190 10.76 -14.11 -9.24
N THR A 191 10.08 -15.18 -8.89
CA THR A 191 9.03 -15.76 -9.73
C THR A 191 7.72 -15.00 -9.53
N VAL A 192 7.14 -14.50 -10.62
CA VAL A 192 5.82 -13.88 -10.62
C VAL A 192 4.78 -14.87 -11.15
N ILE A 193 3.77 -15.14 -10.33
CA ILE A 193 2.59 -15.88 -10.78
C ILE A 193 1.77 -14.96 -11.67
N ALA A 194 1.40 -15.45 -12.86
CA ALA A 194 0.64 -14.67 -13.84
C ALA A 194 -0.64 -14.07 -13.20
N PRO A 195 -0.79 -12.74 -13.16
CA PRO A 195 -1.94 -12.10 -12.54
C PRO A 195 -3.19 -12.31 -13.39
N VAL A 196 -4.27 -12.76 -12.76
CA VAL A 196 -5.58 -12.94 -13.40
C VAL A 196 -6.60 -11.94 -12.85
N PRO A 197 -7.60 -11.52 -13.64
CA PRO A 197 -8.69 -10.68 -13.13
C PRO A 197 -9.46 -11.40 -12.02
N ALA A 198 -9.75 -10.70 -10.91
CA ALA A 198 -10.57 -11.21 -9.82
C ALA A 198 -11.58 -10.13 -9.37
N LEU A 199 -12.71 -10.56 -8.79
CA LEU A 199 -13.81 -9.69 -8.35
C LEU A 199 -14.41 -8.81 -9.48
N ASN A 200 -14.53 -9.36 -10.69
CA ASN A 200 -15.11 -8.65 -11.84
C ASN A 200 -16.59 -9.01 -12.04
N PRO A 201 -17.38 -8.09 -12.62
CA PRO A 201 -18.69 -8.43 -13.18
C PRO A 201 -18.54 -9.55 -14.22
N VAL A 202 -19.55 -10.41 -14.29
CA VAL A 202 -19.66 -11.43 -15.35
C VAL A 202 -20.35 -10.78 -16.54
N LYS A 203 -19.73 -10.83 -17.71
CA LYS A 203 -20.35 -10.42 -18.97
C LYS A 203 -21.15 -11.60 -19.52
N THR A 204 -22.45 -11.41 -19.70
CA THR A 204 -23.34 -12.36 -20.39
C THR A 204 -23.35 -12.08 -21.89
N SER A 205 -23.79 -13.06 -22.67
CA SER A 205 -23.96 -12.92 -24.13
C SER A 205 -25.12 -12.03 -24.52
N GLU A 206 -26.11 -11.93 -23.63
CA GLU A 206 -27.36 -11.25 -23.87
C GLU A 206 -27.28 -9.77 -23.48
N ASP A 207 -27.87 -8.90 -24.30
CA ASP A 207 -27.80 -7.43 -24.21
C ASP A 207 -29.03 -6.78 -23.53
N TRP A 208 -29.87 -7.56 -22.85
CA TRP A 208 -31.20 -7.14 -22.37
C TRP A 208 -31.19 -6.09 -21.25
#